data_AF-A0A7C8EGU8-F1
#
_entry.id   AF-A0A7C8EGU8-F1
#
_cell.length_a   1.000
_cell.length_b   1.000
_cell.length_c   1.000
_cell.angle_alpha   90.00
_cell.angle_beta   90.00
_cell.angle_gamma   90.00
#
_symmetry.space_group_name_H-M   'P 1'
#
loop_
_entity.id
_entity.type
_entity.pdbx_description
1 polymer ?
#
loop_
_entity_poly.entity_id
_entity_poly.type
_entity_poly.pdbx_seq_one_letter_code
_entity_poly.pdbx_strand_id
1 'polypeptide(L)'
;FDFAKKGRFSEDQRTLTAPGFFEDYTDPSRIDDFEWPEPSQHIDPDTCRAAVEKVPPGYAVLGVVWSAHFQDACAAFGMETALTKMLAEPKMFKAVIDRITEFYLEANGIFYGATAGRLDAVLIGNDFGSQTNLMLDPDLIRRHVWPGTKRLIEQAKRYGLKVIHHSCGAIHAVIPDLIGLDVDAIHPIQALAEGMEARRLKAEFGGRVAFCGGVDAQKLLVNGSPQQVYAKVQELKALFPTGLVISPSHEAILPDIHPSKIEALFDAVKN
;
A
#
# COMPACT_ATOMS: atom_id res chain seq x y z
N PHE A 1 -10.01 -12.41 1.06
CA PHE A 1 -11.02 -12.99 0.15
C PHE A 1 -10.45 -14.20 -0.55
N ASP A 2 -11.28 -15.18 -0.92
CA ASP A 2 -10.86 -16.27 -1.81
C ASP A 2 -11.51 -16.14 -3.19
N PHE A 3 -10.97 -15.24 -4.02
CA PHE A 3 -11.55 -14.96 -5.33
C PHE A 3 -11.16 -15.96 -6.42
N ALA A 4 -10.36 -16.99 -6.12
CA ALA A 4 -9.90 -17.93 -7.13
C ALA A 4 -11.07 -18.71 -7.75
N LYS A 5 -11.29 -18.57 -9.05
CA LYS A 5 -12.38 -19.26 -9.78
C LYS A 5 -12.12 -20.76 -9.96
N LYS A 6 -10.84 -21.15 -10.02
CA LYS A 6 -10.38 -22.55 -10.08
C LYS A 6 -9.31 -22.73 -9.00
N GLY A 7 -9.36 -23.87 -8.31
CA GLY A 7 -8.70 -24.12 -7.02
C GLY A 7 -7.31 -23.51 -6.81
N ARG A 8 -7.03 -23.12 -5.57
CA ARG A 8 -5.73 -22.55 -5.15
C ARG A 8 -4.59 -23.50 -5.47
N PHE A 9 -3.60 -23.02 -6.23
CA PHE A 9 -2.38 -23.79 -6.51
C PHE A 9 -1.31 -23.62 -5.40
N SER A 10 -1.35 -22.52 -4.63
CA SER A 10 -0.65 -22.32 -3.34
C SER A 10 -1.12 -21.03 -2.64
N GLU A 11 -0.78 -20.81 -1.35
CA GLU A 11 -1.03 -19.55 -0.64
C GLU A 11 -0.24 -18.36 -1.24
N ASP A 12 0.89 -18.63 -1.89
CA ASP A 12 1.77 -17.61 -2.49
C ASP A 12 1.29 -17.11 -3.86
N GLN A 13 0.40 -17.86 -4.52
CA GLN A 13 -0.21 -17.43 -5.78
C GLN A 13 -1.42 -16.54 -5.49
N ARG A 14 -1.15 -15.29 -5.12
CA ARG A 14 -2.18 -14.25 -5.12
C ARG A 14 -2.82 -14.17 -6.50
N THR A 15 -4.15 -14.14 -6.49
CA THR A 15 -5.10 -14.28 -7.60
C THR A 15 -5.04 -13.18 -8.66
N LEU A 16 -4.02 -12.32 -8.70
CA LEU A 16 -3.97 -11.21 -9.65
C LEU A 16 -3.85 -11.71 -11.11
N THR A 17 -3.12 -12.78 -11.35
CA THR A 17 -2.91 -13.32 -12.71
C THR A 17 -3.84 -14.49 -13.05
N ALA A 18 -4.68 -14.92 -12.11
CA ALA A 18 -5.63 -15.99 -12.30
C ALA A 18 -7.06 -15.44 -12.51
N PRO A 19 -7.94 -16.18 -13.22
CA PRO A 19 -9.36 -15.85 -13.28
C PRO A 19 -9.99 -15.69 -11.89
N GLY A 20 -10.59 -14.53 -11.66
CA GLY A 20 -11.34 -14.22 -10.45
C GLY A 20 -12.79 -14.71 -10.52
N PHE A 21 -13.45 -14.83 -9.36
CA PHE A 21 -14.84 -15.29 -9.25
C PHE A 21 -15.80 -14.48 -10.14
N PHE A 22 -15.60 -13.17 -10.23
CA PHE A 22 -16.47 -12.25 -10.97
C PHE A 22 -16.04 -12.04 -12.44
N GLU A 23 -15.05 -12.78 -12.95
CA GLU A 23 -14.51 -12.62 -14.33
C GLU A 23 -15.63 -12.50 -15.39
N ASP A 24 -16.61 -13.41 -15.35
CA ASP A 24 -17.70 -13.48 -16.33
C ASP A 24 -18.95 -12.68 -15.92
N TYR A 25 -18.93 -11.99 -14.78
CA TYR A 25 -20.08 -11.26 -14.27
C TYR A 25 -20.20 -9.89 -14.94
N THR A 26 -21.42 -9.53 -15.33
CA THR A 26 -21.76 -8.21 -15.89
C THR A 26 -22.91 -7.55 -15.16
N ASP A 27 -23.69 -8.31 -14.38
CA ASP A 27 -24.83 -7.81 -13.62
C ASP A 27 -24.45 -7.58 -12.14
N PRO A 28 -24.41 -6.32 -11.67
CA PRO A 28 -24.14 -5.98 -10.28
C PRO A 28 -25.10 -6.59 -9.26
N SER A 29 -26.32 -6.98 -9.65
CA SER A 29 -27.29 -7.59 -8.74
C SER A 29 -26.83 -8.94 -8.19
N ARG A 30 -25.84 -9.56 -8.85
CA ARG A 30 -25.28 -10.87 -8.52
C ARG A 30 -24.01 -10.80 -7.67
N ILE A 31 -23.75 -9.65 -7.05
CA ILE A 31 -22.56 -9.47 -6.22
C ILE A 31 -22.54 -10.41 -4.99
N ASP A 32 -23.72 -10.79 -4.49
CA ASP A 32 -23.87 -11.67 -3.34
C ASP A 32 -23.85 -13.16 -3.71
N ASP A 33 -23.60 -13.50 -4.98
CA ASP A 33 -23.27 -14.88 -5.38
C ASP A 33 -21.91 -15.32 -4.81
N PHE A 34 -21.04 -14.36 -4.50
CA PHE A 34 -19.81 -14.60 -3.77
C PHE A 34 -20.07 -14.62 -2.27
N GLU A 35 -19.55 -15.63 -1.56
CA GLU A 35 -19.62 -15.71 -0.11
C GLU A 35 -18.61 -14.71 0.50
N TRP A 36 -19.10 -13.49 0.78
CA TRP A 36 -18.29 -12.44 1.38
C TRP A 36 -17.90 -12.83 2.81
N PRO A 37 -16.60 -12.76 3.17
CA PRO A 37 -16.18 -13.03 4.53
C PRO A 37 -16.69 -11.95 5.49
N GLU A 38 -16.94 -12.34 6.73
CA GLU A 38 -17.34 -11.43 7.81
C GLU A 38 -16.10 -11.00 8.60
N PRO A 39 -15.74 -9.69 8.62
CA PRO A 39 -14.50 -9.22 9.27
C PRO A 39 -14.35 -9.68 10.72
N SER A 40 -15.46 -9.68 11.49
CA SER A 40 -15.50 -10.07 12.89
C SER A 40 -15.13 -11.52 13.17
N GLN A 41 -15.21 -12.40 12.17
CA GLN A 41 -14.79 -13.80 12.29
C GLN A 41 -13.27 -13.99 12.12
N HIS A 42 -12.59 -12.98 11.58
CA HIS A 42 -11.17 -13.05 11.22
C HIS A 42 -10.29 -12.07 12.02
N ILE A 43 -10.88 -11.08 12.68
CA ILE A 43 -10.18 -10.04 13.41
C ILE A 43 -10.59 -10.10 14.88
N ASP A 44 -9.68 -10.59 15.72
CA ASP A 44 -9.86 -10.67 17.15
C ASP A 44 -9.33 -9.40 17.87
N PRO A 45 -10.19 -8.61 18.54
CA PRO A 45 -9.77 -7.37 19.21
C PRO A 45 -8.67 -7.54 20.27
N ASP A 46 -8.65 -8.68 21.00
CA ASP A 46 -7.62 -8.96 22.00
C ASP A 46 -6.25 -9.18 21.34
N THR A 47 -6.21 -9.93 20.24
CA THR A 47 -5.03 -10.13 19.42
C THR A 47 -4.52 -8.80 18.85
N CYS A 48 -5.42 -7.92 18.39
CA CYS A 48 -5.06 -6.58 17.93
C CYS A 48 -4.40 -5.74 19.04
N ARG A 49 -4.97 -5.75 20.25
CA ARG A 49 -4.39 -5.05 21.43
C ARG A 49 -3.02 -5.59 21.80
N ALA A 50 -2.90 -6.92 21.87
CA ALA A 50 -1.65 -7.58 22.21
C ALA A 50 -0.56 -7.33 21.17
N ALA A 51 -0.92 -7.16 19.89
CA ALA A 51 0.03 -6.83 18.84
C ALA A 51 0.64 -5.43 19.03
N VAL A 52 -0.17 -4.41 19.32
CA VAL A 52 0.33 -3.03 19.50
C VAL A 52 1.09 -2.85 20.81
N GLU A 53 0.75 -3.60 21.87
CA GLU A 53 1.46 -3.55 23.16
C GLU A 53 2.89 -4.11 23.10
N LYS A 54 3.23 -4.88 22.07
CA LYS A 54 4.59 -5.41 21.88
C LYS A 54 5.58 -4.34 21.40
N VAL A 55 5.10 -3.20 20.92
CA VAL A 55 5.99 -2.13 20.45
C VAL A 55 6.69 -1.48 21.65
N PRO A 56 8.03 -1.45 21.67
CA PRO A 56 8.76 -0.86 22.80
C PRO A 56 8.46 0.63 22.96
N PRO A 57 8.50 1.17 24.20
CA PRO A 57 8.40 2.61 24.42
C PRO A 57 9.44 3.40 23.60
N GLY A 58 9.04 4.58 23.12
CA GLY A 58 9.92 5.46 22.34
C GLY A 58 9.93 5.19 20.83
N TYR A 59 9.18 4.20 20.35
CA TYR A 59 8.94 3.95 18.94
C TYR A 59 7.52 4.35 18.54
N ALA A 60 7.35 4.79 17.29
CA ALA A 60 6.04 4.97 16.71
C ALA A 60 5.40 3.60 16.42
N VAL A 61 4.09 3.50 16.67
CA VAL A 61 3.29 2.29 16.44
C VAL A 61 2.56 2.43 15.10
N LEU A 62 2.99 1.61 14.13
CA LEU A 62 2.41 1.56 12.78
C LEU A 62 1.52 0.33 12.61
N GLY A 63 0.24 0.54 12.31
CA GLY A 63 -0.68 -0.53 11.91
C GLY A 63 -0.62 -0.81 10.40
N VAL A 64 -0.14 -1.99 10.00
CA VAL A 64 -0.15 -2.41 8.60
C VAL A 64 -1.47 -3.10 8.28
N VAL A 65 -2.50 -2.31 7.95
CA VAL A 65 -3.85 -2.83 7.65
C VAL A 65 -4.02 -3.24 6.19
N TRP A 66 -3.13 -2.77 5.31
CA TRP A 66 -3.14 -2.94 3.86
C TRP A 66 -4.39 -2.35 3.18
N SER A 67 -5.61 -2.78 3.49
CA SER A 67 -6.85 -2.24 2.91
C SER A 67 -6.75 -2.09 1.38
N ALA A 68 -6.28 -3.14 0.72
CA ALA A 68 -5.91 -3.16 -0.70
C ALA A 68 -7.13 -3.34 -1.60
N HIS A 69 -8.13 -2.46 -1.46
CA HIS A 69 -9.40 -2.57 -2.17
C HIS A 69 -9.24 -2.61 -3.69
N PHE A 70 -8.23 -1.92 -4.25
CA PHE A 70 -7.95 -1.99 -5.68
C PHE A 70 -7.32 -3.31 -6.11
N GLN A 71 -6.26 -3.80 -5.44
CA GLN A 71 -5.66 -5.09 -5.81
C GLN A 71 -6.64 -6.24 -5.57
N ASP A 72 -7.45 -6.17 -4.52
CA ASP A 72 -8.48 -7.18 -4.28
C ASP A 72 -9.60 -7.11 -5.32
N ALA A 73 -9.97 -5.93 -5.81
CA ALA A 73 -10.85 -5.82 -6.97
C ALA A 73 -10.19 -6.41 -8.22
N CYS A 74 -8.89 -6.17 -8.45
CA CYS A 74 -8.16 -6.83 -9.53
C CYS A 74 -8.19 -8.36 -9.39
N ALA A 75 -7.96 -8.88 -8.20
CA ALA A 75 -8.06 -10.32 -7.89
C ALA A 75 -9.47 -10.88 -8.07
N ALA A 76 -10.51 -10.09 -7.79
CA ALA A 76 -11.91 -10.48 -7.86
C ALA A 76 -12.35 -10.82 -9.30
N PHE A 77 -11.74 -10.20 -10.30
CA PHE A 77 -11.98 -10.49 -11.73
C PHE A 77 -10.82 -11.23 -12.41
N GLY A 78 -9.61 -11.18 -11.84
CA GLY A 78 -8.35 -11.33 -12.58
C GLY A 78 -7.91 -9.98 -13.14
N MET A 79 -6.63 -9.62 -13.01
CA MET A 79 -6.16 -8.25 -13.19
C MET A 79 -6.47 -7.68 -14.58
N GLU A 80 -6.12 -8.38 -15.66
CA GLU A 80 -6.40 -7.94 -17.04
C GLU A 80 -7.91 -7.71 -17.27
N THR A 81 -8.74 -8.65 -16.79
CA THR A 81 -10.20 -8.54 -16.85
C THR A 81 -10.69 -7.35 -16.05
N ALA A 82 -10.18 -7.14 -14.84
CA ALA A 82 -10.54 -6.02 -13.98
C ALA A 82 -10.29 -4.68 -14.69
N LEU A 83 -9.10 -4.50 -15.26
CA LEU A 83 -8.73 -3.28 -15.98
C LEU A 83 -9.65 -3.02 -17.18
N THR A 84 -10.04 -4.08 -17.90
CA THR A 84 -10.98 -3.99 -19.01
C THR A 84 -12.42 -3.70 -18.55
N LYS A 85 -12.85 -4.32 -17.43
CA LYS A 85 -14.19 -4.12 -16.84
C LYS A 85 -14.41 -2.68 -16.36
N MET A 86 -13.36 -1.98 -15.91
CA MET A 86 -13.47 -0.54 -15.59
C MET A 86 -14.00 0.29 -16.76
N LEU A 87 -13.73 -0.13 -18.00
CA LEU A 87 -14.18 0.53 -19.22
C LEU A 87 -15.48 -0.07 -19.76
N ALA A 88 -15.52 -1.40 -19.91
CA ALA A 88 -16.63 -2.09 -20.59
C ALA A 88 -17.86 -2.29 -19.68
N GLU A 89 -17.64 -2.55 -18.39
CA GLU A 89 -18.70 -2.88 -17.43
C GLU A 89 -18.50 -2.11 -16.11
N PRO A 90 -18.42 -0.77 -16.14
CA PRO A 90 -18.02 0.05 -15.00
C PRO A 90 -18.93 -0.12 -13.79
N LYS A 91 -20.21 -0.47 -14.01
CA LYS A 91 -21.17 -0.72 -12.92
C LYS A 91 -20.83 -2.00 -12.14
N MET A 92 -20.43 -3.07 -12.84
CA MET A 92 -20.03 -4.32 -12.20
C MET A 92 -18.72 -4.14 -11.44
N PHE A 93 -17.71 -3.51 -12.07
CA PHE A 93 -16.46 -3.20 -11.40
C PHE A 93 -16.70 -2.37 -10.13
N LYS A 94 -17.53 -1.31 -10.25
CA LYS A 94 -17.86 -0.43 -9.12
C LYS A 94 -18.54 -1.19 -7.98
N ALA A 95 -19.49 -2.07 -8.28
CA ALA A 95 -20.16 -2.85 -7.25
C ALA A 95 -19.17 -3.70 -6.44
N VAL A 96 -18.24 -4.39 -7.11
CA VAL A 96 -17.22 -5.21 -6.46
C VAL A 96 -16.26 -4.38 -5.61
N ILE A 97 -15.66 -3.32 -6.16
CA ILE A 97 -14.71 -2.49 -5.40
C ILE A 97 -15.38 -1.75 -4.24
N ASP A 98 -16.65 -1.33 -4.38
CA ASP A 98 -17.42 -0.74 -3.28
C ASP A 98 -17.65 -1.76 -2.17
N ARG A 99 -18.07 -2.99 -2.51
CA ARG A 99 -18.31 -4.06 -1.52
C ARG A 99 -17.04 -4.44 -0.77
N ILE A 100 -15.91 -4.51 -1.46
CA ILE A 100 -14.58 -4.71 -0.86
C ILE A 100 -14.21 -3.53 0.05
N THR A 101 -14.52 -2.30 -0.36
CA THR A 101 -14.30 -1.11 0.46
C THR A 101 -15.12 -1.16 1.75
N GLU A 102 -16.40 -1.58 1.70
CA GLU A 102 -17.23 -1.74 2.91
C GLU A 102 -16.63 -2.78 3.86
N PHE A 103 -16.18 -3.92 3.34
CA PHE A 103 -15.50 -4.93 4.14
C PHE A 103 -14.29 -4.34 4.87
N TYR A 104 -13.45 -3.57 4.17
CA TYR A 104 -12.29 -2.95 4.78
C TYR A 104 -12.63 -1.87 5.80
N LEU A 105 -13.68 -1.08 5.57
CA LEU A 105 -14.15 -0.11 6.56
C LEU A 105 -14.61 -0.80 7.84
N GLU A 106 -15.33 -1.91 7.74
CA GLU A 106 -15.73 -2.68 8.92
C GLU A 106 -14.53 -3.32 9.63
N ALA A 107 -13.65 -3.99 8.87
CA ALA A 107 -12.42 -4.59 9.38
C ALA A 107 -11.53 -3.58 10.12
N ASN A 108 -11.29 -2.43 9.49
CA ASN A 108 -10.53 -1.33 10.08
C ASN A 108 -11.24 -0.76 11.30
N GLY A 109 -12.57 -0.70 11.31
CA GLY A 109 -13.35 -0.25 12.47
C GLY A 109 -13.10 -1.12 13.71
N ILE A 110 -13.06 -2.44 13.54
CA ILE A 110 -12.74 -3.39 14.61
C ILE A 110 -11.31 -3.15 15.11
N PHE A 111 -10.33 -3.10 14.20
CA PHE A 111 -8.92 -2.93 14.55
C PHE A 111 -8.63 -1.57 15.21
N TYR A 112 -9.09 -0.47 14.61
CA TYR A 112 -8.89 0.88 15.14
C TYR A 112 -9.63 1.09 16.47
N GLY A 113 -10.83 0.53 16.61
CA GLY A 113 -11.56 0.54 17.88
C GLY A 113 -10.80 -0.19 18.99
N ALA A 114 -10.26 -1.38 18.68
CA ALA A 114 -9.50 -2.18 19.64
C ALA A 114 -8.16 -1.54 20.05
N THR A 115 -7.56 -0.73 19.18
CA THR A 115 -6.21 -0.16 19.37
C THR A 115 -6.22 1.36 19.56
N ALA A 116 -7.39 1.95 19.81
CA ALA A 116 -7.57 3.39 19.95
C ALA A 116 -6.60 3.99 20.98
N GLY A 117 -5.93 5.09 20.61
CA GLY A 117 -4.93 5.77 21.45
C GLY A 117 -3.57 5.07 21.57
N ARG A 118 -3.34 3.96 20.84
CA ARG A 118 -2.06 3.24 20.83
C ARG A 118 -1.38 3.22 19.47
N LEU A 119 -2.08 3.56 18.39
CA LEU A 119 -1.53 3.68 17.04
C LEU A 119 -1.19 5.14 16.76
N ASP A 120 -0.03 5.37 16.13
CA ASP A 120 0.36 6.69 15.62
C ASP A 120 0.00 6.83 14.13
N ALA A 121 0.13 5.73 13.38
CA ALA A 121 -0.06 5.72 11.95
C ALA A 121 -0.62 4.38 11.45
N VAL A 122 -1.15 4.39 10.22
CA VAL A 122 -1.55 3.20 9.47
C VAL A 122 -0.95 3.22 8.08
N LEU A 123 -0.67 2.03 7.55
CA LEU A 123 -0.23 1.84 6.17
C LEU A 123 -1.36 1.17 5.36
N ILE A 124 -1.83 1.87 4.34
CA ILE A 124 -2.83 1.41 3.36
C ILE A 124 -2.09 1.20 2.03
N GLY A 125 -2.09 -0.01 1.48
CA GLY A 125 -1.38 -0.38 0.26
C GLY A 125 -2.31 -0.59 -0.92
N ASN A 126 -2.16 0.24 -1.95
CA ASN A 126 -2.75 0.03 -3.26
C ASN A 126 -1.75 0.32 -4.39
N ASP A 127 -1.37 -0.69 -5.18
CA ASP A 127 -0.33 -0.56 -6.20
C ASP A 127 -0.90 -0.08 -7.53
N PHE A 128 -0.41 1.07 -7.98
CA PHE A 128 -0.83 1.70 -9.23
C PHE A 128 0.29 1.77 -10.27
N GLY A 129 1.54 1.64 -9.85
CA GLY A 129 2.71 1.88 -10.69
C GLY A 129 3.30 0.61 -11.30
N SER A 130 3.84 0.76 -12.49
CA SER A 130 4.83 -0.13 -13.10
C SER A 130 6.24 0.48 -12.92
N GLN A 131 7.27 -0.06 -13.59
CA GLN A 131 8.61 0.54 -13.52
C GLN A 131 8.67 1.95 -14.15
N THR A 132 7.86 2.21 -15.18
CA THR A 132 7.99 3.42 -16.03
C THR A 132 6.78 4.35 -15.95
N ASN A 133 5.59 3.85 -15.62
CA ASN A 133 4.39 4.68 -15.49
C ASN A 133 3.31 3.98 -14.65
N LEU A 134 2.15 4.61 -14.48
CA LEU A 134 0.96 3.96 -13.95
C LEU A 134 0.53 2.77 -14.84
N MET A 135 -0.07 1.76 -14.20
CA MET A 135 -0.68 0.61 -14.87
C MET A 135 -2.04 0.95 -15.51
N LEU A 136 -2.61 2.09 -15.14
CA LEU A 136 -3.90 2.58 -15.60
C LEU A 136 -3.83 4.07 -15.91
N ASP A 137 -4.77 4.52 -16.76
CA ASP A 137 -5.02 5.94 -16.92
C ASP A 137 -5.39 6.58 -15.57
N PRO A 138 -4.76 7.71 -15.18
CA PRO A 138 -5.07 8.43 -13.95
C PRO A 138 -6.57 8.69 -13.73
N ASP A 139 -7.33 8.96 -14.80
CA ASP A 139 -8.75 9.27 -14.71
C ASP A 139 -9.59 8.05 -14.34
N LEU A 140 -9.15 6.83 -14.70
CA LEU A 140 -9.78 5.60 -14.23
C LEU A 140 -9.55 5.40 -12.73
N ILE A 141 -8.35 5.71 -12.24
CA ILE A 141 -8.03 5.65 -10.81
C ILE A 141 -8.90 6.66 -10.04
N ARG A 142 -8.98 7.90 -10.52
CA ARG A 142 -9.83 8.95 -9.95
C ARG A 142 -11.29 8.57 -9.89
N ARG A 143 -11.82 7.97 -10.96
CA ARG A 143 -13.23 7.61 -11.06
C ARG A 143 -13.61 6.41 -10.21
N HIS A 144 -12.76 5.39 -10.18
CA HIS A 144 -13.14 4.07 -9.65
C HIS A 144 -12.47 3.73 -8.32
N VAL A 145 -11.26 4.23 -8.04
CA VAL A 145 -10.47 3.80 -6.88
C VAL A 145 -10.45 4.85 -5.77
N TRP A 146 -10.21 6.12 -6.11
CA TRP A 146 -10.13 7.22 -5.15
C TRP A 146 -11.35 7.40 -4.26
N PRO A 147 -12.61 7.15 -4.69
CA PRO A 147 -13.75 7.20 -3.78
C PRO A 147 -13.60 6.25 -2.58
N GLY A 148 -13.11 5.02 -2.80
CA GLY A 148 -12.85 4.06 -1.73
C GLY A 148 -11.64 4.45 -0.88
N THR A 149 -10.54 4.82 -1.53
CA THR A 149 -9.31 5.29 -0.85
C THR A 149 -9.62 6.46 0.09
N LYS A 150 -10.41 7.44 -0.37
CA LYS A 150 -10.84 8.59 0.42
C LYS A 150 -11.55 8.17 1.70
N ARG A 151 -12.52 7.24 1.60
CA ARG A 151 -13.28 6.76 2.75
C ARG A 151 -12.39 6.05 3.77
N LEU A 152 -11.43 5.26 3.30
CA LEU A 152 -10.45 4.56 4.15
C LEU A 152 -9.53 5.56 4.88
N ILE A 153 -9.04 6.58 4.16
CA ILE A 153 -8.24 7.66 4.76
C ILE A 153 -9.06 8.43 5.80
N GLU A 154 -10.26 8.90 5.43
CA GLU A 154 -11.15 9.63 6.33
C GLU A 154 -11.50 8.81 7.58
N GLN A 155 -11.67 7.49 7.44
CA GLN A 155 -11.84 6.62 8.59
C GLN A 155 -10.62 6.66 9.51
N ALA A 156 -9.41 6.41 9.02
CA ALA A 156 -8.20 6.46 9.84
C ALA A 156 -8.01 7.82 10.52
N LYS A 157 -8.29 8.92 9.81
CA LYS A 157 -8.21 10.29 10.34
C LYS A 157 -9.19 10.55 11.48
N ARG A 158 -10.41 9.97 11.45
CA ARG A 158 -11.37 10.06 12.57
C ARG A 158 -10.86 9.42 13.86
N TYR A 159 -9.92 8.48 13.77
CA TYR A 159 -9.23 7.89 14.93
C TYR A 159 -7.94 8.64 15.31
N GLY A 160 -7.66 9.78 14.67
CA GLY A 160 -6.46 10.59 14.92
C GLY A 160 -5.17 10.01 14.30
N LEU A 161 -5.29 9.04 13.39
CA LEU A 161 -4.15 8.33 12.83
C LEU A 161 -3.54 9.07 11.65
N LYS A 162 -2.21 9.02 11.56
CA LYS A 162 -1.48 9.38 10.34
C LYS A 162 -1.65 8.30 9.27
N VAL A 163 -1.74 8.69 8.00
CA VAL A 163 -1.90 7.73 6.91
C VAL A 163 -0.67 7.71 6.01
N ILE A 164 -0.08 6.52 5.90
CA ILE A 164 0.95 6.18 4.93
C ILE A 164 0.27 5.44 3.78
N HIS A 165 0.28 6.02 2.59
CA HIS A 165 -0.24 5.35 1.40
C HIS A 165 0.89 4.63 0.69
N HIS A 166 0.79 3.31 0.62
CA HIS A 166 1.71 2.47 -0.10
C HIS A 166 1.25 2.22 -1.55
N SER A 167 2.15 2.43 -2.50
CA SER A 167 2.02 1.95 -3.87
C SER A 167 3.39 1.75 -4.47
N CYS A 168 3.66 0.54 -4.96
CA CYS A 168 4.83 0.25 -5.75
C CYS A 168 4.79 0.97 -7.11
N GLY A 169 5.98 1.13 -7.70
CA GLY A 169 6.18 1.63 -9.06
C GLY A 169 6.20 3.16 -9.23
N ALA A 170 6.09 3.57 -10.49
CA ALA A 170 6.09 4.95 -10.94
C ALA A 170 4.70 5.56 -10.77
N ILE A 171 4.49 6.23 -9.64
CA ILE A 171 3.20 6.84 -9.26
C ILE A 171 3.21 8.37 -9.25
N HIS A 172 4.29 8.99 -9.72
CA HIS A 172 4.50 10.43 -9.69
C HIS A 172 3.25 11.23 -10.11
N ALA A 173 2.59 10.79 -11.19
CA ALA A 173 1.42 11.44 -11.77
C ALA A 173 0.18 11.52 -10.85
N VAL A 174 0.07 10.65 -9.84
CA VAL A 174 -1.07 10.65 -8.88
C VAL A 174 -0.68 11.10 -7.48
N ILE A 175 0.58 11.45 -7.23
CA ILE A 175 1.00 12.05 -5.95
C ILE A 175 0.17 13.30 -5.59
N PRO A 176 -0.14 14.22 -6.53
CA PRO A 176 -1.03 15.35 -6.22
C PRO A 176 -2.43 14.93 -5.74
N ASP A 177 -2.99 13.85 -6.29
CA ASP A 177 -4.28 13.32 -5.87
C ASP A 177 -4.20 12.77 -4.44
N LEU A 178 -3.16 12.00 -4.11
CA LEU A 178 -2.94 11.46 -2.76
C LEU A 178 -2.79 12.58 -1.71
N ILE A 179 -2.09 13.67 -2.04
CA ILE A 179 -2.01 14.86 -1.19
C ILE A 179 -3.41 15.47 -0.98
N GLY A 180 -4.20 15.58 -2.06
CA GLY A 180 -5.58 16.08 -2.00
C GLY A 180 -6.53 15.19 -1.19
N LEU A 181 -6.21 13.91 -1.03
CA LEU A 181 -6.93 12.94 -0.19
C LEU A 181 -6.47 12.95 1.28
N ASP A 182 -5.56 13.85 1.67
CA ASP A 182 -5.00 13.97 3.03
C ASP A 182 -4.10 12.80 3.45
N VAL A 183 -3.32 12.24 2.52
CA VAL A 183 -2.23 11.30 2.86
C VAL A 183 -1.09 12.05 3.56
N ASP A 184 -0.59 11.53 4.69
CA ASP A 184 0.52 12.14 5.43
C ASP A 184 1.90 11.72 4.88
N ALA A 185 2.03 10.48 4.42
CA ALA A 185 3.26 9.96 3.83
C ALA A 185 3.02 9.02 2.64
N ILE A 186 3.92 9.06 1.65
CA ILE A 186 3.89 8.15 0.50
C ILE A 186 4.99 7.11 0.64
N HIS A 187 4.62 5.85 0.46
CA HIS A 187 5.53 4.70 0.56
C HIS A 187 5.44 3.83 -0.70
N PRO A 188 6.55 3.24 -1.16
CA PRO A 188 7.90 3.75 -0.99
C PRO A 188 8.18 4.92 -1.97
N ILE A 189 9.24 5.68 -1.70
CA ILE A 189 10.06 6.20 -2.79
C ILE A 189 10.67 4.98 -3.46
N GLN A 190 10.10 4.56 -4.60
CA GLN A 190 10.65 3.45 -5.37
C GLN A 190 11.84 3.93 -6.21
N ALA A 191 13.05 3.85 -5.65
CA ALA A 191 14.22 4.59 -6.12
C ALA A 191 14.59 4.44 -7.60
N LEU A 192 14.26 3.31 -8.24
CA LEU A 192 14.55 3.06 -9.66
C LEU A 192 13.34 3.26 -10.59
N ALA A 193 12.16 3.52 -10.05
CA ALA A 193 10.97 3.77 -10.87
C ALA A 193 11.04 5.18 -11.48
N GLU A 194 10.56 5.30 -12.71
CA GLU A 194 10.60 6.56 -13.46
C GLU A 194 9.84 7.67 -12.73
N GLY A 195 10.48 8.83 -12.56
CA GLY A 195 9.89 9.97 -11.88
C GLY A 195 9.78 9.87 -10.36
N MET A 196 10.29 8.79 -9.76
CA MET A 196 10.31 8.57 -8.31
C MET A 196 11.68 8.89 -7.69
N GLU A 197 12.54 9.65 -8.38
CA GLU A 197 13.84 10.04 -7.84
C GLU A 197 13.66 10.93 -6.60
N ALA A 198 14.32 10.59 -5.49
CA ALA A 198 14.15 11.28 -4.21
C ALA A 198 14.33 12.81 -4.32
N ARG A 199 15.28 13.28 -5.13
CA ARG A 199 15.55 14.70 -5.36
C ARG A 199 14.38 15.40 -6.07
N ARG A 200 13.78 14.73 -7.05
CA ARG A 200 12.62 15.23 -7.78
C ARG A 200 11.42 15.33 -6.85
N LEU A 201 11.13 14.25 -6.11
CA LEU A 201 10.02 14.21 -5.15
C LEU A 201 10.17 15.28 -4.06
N LYS A 202 11.39 15.49 -3.54
CA LYS A 202 11.68 16.58 -2.59
C LYS A 202 11.34 17.94 -3.18
N ALA A 203 11.78 18.20 -4.41
CA ALA A 203 11.61 19.50 -5.06
C ALA A 203 10.14 19.81 -5.37
N GLU A 204 9.37 18.81 -5.80
CA GLU A 204 7.99 19.01 -6.26
C GLU A 204 6.94 18.91 -5.14
N PHE A 205 7.17 18.05 -4.14
CA PHE A 205 6.16 17.70 -3.13
C PHE A 205 6.64 17.87 -1.68
N GLY A 206 7.91 18.20 -1.47
CA GLY A 206 8.48 18.41 -0.14
C GLY A 206 7.70 19.45 0.66
N GLY A 207 7.40 19.13 1.92
CA GLY A 207 6.64 20.01 2.83
C GLY A 207 5.12 19.90 2.68
N ARG A 208 4.61 19.25 1.62
CA ARG A 208 3.18 18.92 1.45
C ARG A 208 2.84 17.51 1.91
N VAL A 209 3.80 16.59 1.79
CA VAL A 209 3.69 15.20 2.21
C VAL A 209 5.06 14.70 2.64
N ALA A 210 5.09 13.73 3.55
CA ALA A 210 6.30 12.99 3.87
C ALA A 210 6.48 11.79 2.93
N PHE A 211 7.64 11.15 3.00
CA PHE A 211 7.94 9.97 2.22
C PHE A 211 8.53 8.87 3.10
N CYS A 212 8.41 7.62 2.67
CA CYS A 212 9.09 6.48 3.26
C CYS A 212 9.89 5.76 2.15
N GLY A 213 11.06 5.19 2.43
CA GLY A 213 11.84 4.42 1.45
C GLY A 213 13.08 5.15 0.93
N GLY A 214 13.39 4.97 -0.36
CA GLY A 214 14.47 5.66 -1.07
C GLY A 214 15.78 4.88 -1.15
N VAL A 215 15.99 3.84 -0.32
CA VAL A 215 17.12 2.92 -0.48
C VAL A 215 16.71 1.84 -1.47
N ASP A 216 17.37 1.78 -2.63
CA ASP A 216 16.99 0.86 -3.71
C ASP A 216 17.03 -0.61 -3.28
N ALA A 217 15.88 -1.27 -3.33
CA ALA A 217 15.68 -2.67 -2.97
C ALA A 217 15.95 -3.64 -4.14
N GLN A 218 16.01 -3.18 -5.39
CA GLN A 218 16.15 -4.03 -6.57
C GLN A 218 17.61 -4.29 -6.96
N LYS A 219 18.48 -3.27 -6.86
CA LYS A 219 19.89 -3.40 -7.27
C LYS A 219 20.86 -3.13 -6.14
N LEU A 220 20.72 -2.02 -5.42
CA LEU A 220 21.67 -1.60 -4.40
C LEU A 220 21.70 -2.55 -3.20
N LEU A 221 20.54 -2.90 -2.64
CA LEU A 221 20.46 -3.83 -1.51
C LEU A 221 20.78 -5.28 -1.90
N VAL A 222 20.58 -5.67 -3.16
CA VAL A 222 20.87 -7.03 -3.64
C VAL A 222 22.34 -7.18 -4.03
N ASN A 223 22.87 -6.25 -4.84
CA ASN A 223 24.17 -6.39 -5.52
C ASN A 223 25.23 -5.38 -5.07
N GLY A 224 24.85 -4.27 -4.43
CA GLY A 224 25.77 -3.22 -4.01
C GLY A 224 26.61 -3.61 -2.79
N SER A 225 27.64 -2.83 -2.44
CA SER A 225 28.44 -3.02 -1.22
C SER A 225 27.78 -2.35 0.00
N PRO A 226 28.09 -2.77 1.24
CA PRO A 226 27.59 -2.08 2.44
C PRO A 226 27.97 -0.59 2.46
N GLN A 227 29.16 -0.23 1.94
CA GLN A 227 29.62 1.16 1.82
C GLN A 227 28.75 1.97 0.83
N GLN A 228 28.30 1.36 -0.26
CA GLN A 228 27.38 2.02 -1.21
C GLN A 228 26.01 2.25 -0.56
N VAL A 229 25.51 1.28 0.22
CA VAL A 229 24.26 1.45 0.99
C VAL A 229 24.40 2.60 2.00
N TYR A 230 25.49 2.61 2.77
CA TYR A 230 25.79 3.68 3.73
C TYR A 230 25.81 5.05 3.05
N ALA A 231 26.55 5.18 1.94
CA ALA A 231 26.65 6.43 1.18
C ALA A 231 25.28 6.89 0.66
N LYS A 232 24.43 5.97 0.16
CA LYS A 232 23.08 6.31 -0.28
C LYS A 232 22.20 6.83 0.87
N VAL A 233 22.28 6.21 2.05
CA VAL A 233 21.53 6.69 3.22
C VAL A 233 22.00 8.09 3.63
N GLN A 234 23.31 8.37 3.64
CA GLN A 234 23.83 9.71 3.93
C GLN A 234 23.37 10.76 2.92
N GLU A 235 23.33 10.41 1.62
CA GLU A 235 22.77 11.27 0.58
C GLU A 235 21.29 11.59 0.85
N LEU A 236 20.49 10.58 1.19
CA LEU A 236 19.07 10.75 1.51
C LEU A 236 18.87 11.62 2.76
N LYS A 237 19.66 11.43 3.82
CA LYS A 237 19.64 12.27 5.02
C LYS A 237 19.95 13.74 4.71
N ALA A 238 20.98 13.99 3.90
CA ALA A 238 21.34 15.35 3.50
C ALA A 238 20.25 16.01 2.63
N LEU A 239 19.61 15.24 1.75
CA LEU A 239 18.54 15.71 0.88
C LEU A 239 17.21 15.94 1.65
N PHE A 240 16.92 15.11 2.65
CA PHE A 240 15.76 15.18 3.51
C PHE A 240 16.17 15.29 4.97
N PRO A 241 16.53 16.50 5.46
CA PRO A 241 16.73 16.72 6.89
C PRO A 241 15.47 16.38 7.72
N THR A 242 14.30 16.56 7.11
CA THR A 242 12.99 16.11 7.60
C THR A 242 12.11 15.65 6.44
N GLY A 243 11.05 14.89 6.76
CA GLY A 243 10.03 14.47 5.80
C GLY A 243 10.36 13.18 5.02
N LEU A 244 11.37 12.43 5.44
CA LEU A 244 11.67 11.10 4.92
C LEU A 244 11.89 10.11 6.07
N VAL A 245 11.14 9.01 6.08
CA VAL A 245 11.45 7.80 6.85
C VAL A 245 12.31 6.90 5.96
N ILE A 246 13.60 6.82 6.27
CA ILE A 246 14.54 6.03 5.47
C ILE A 246 14.27 4.54 5.68
N SER A 247 13.97 3.84 4.59
CA SER A 247 13.77 2.39 4.56
C SER A 247 14.14 1.85 3.17
N PRO A 248 14.17 0.53 2.97
CA PRO A 248 14.16 -0.05 1.63
C PRO A 248 13.01 0.52 0.79
N SER A 249 13.19 0.53 -0.52
CA SER A 249 12.19 0.93 -1.53
C SER A 249 11.10 -0.14 -1.72
N HIS A 250 10.71 -0.81 -0.63
CA HIS A 250 9.77 -1.92 -0.54
C HIS A 250 9.33 -2.06 0.93
N GLU A 251 8.14 -2.60 1.18
CA GLU A 251 7.59 -2.83 2.53
C GLU A 251 8.25 -3.97 3.30
N ALA A 252 9.16 -4.71 2.66
CA ALA A 252 9.78 -5.91 3.22
C ALA A 252 11.28 -5.95 2.91
N ILE A 253 12.02 -6.66 3.75
CA ILE A 253 13.38 -7.09 3.45
C ILE A 253 13.26 -8.41 2.69
N LEU A 254 13.66 -8.39 1.41
CA LEU A 254 13.58 -9.56 0.56
C LEU A 254 14.68 -10.59 0.90
N PRO A 255 14.44 -11.90 0.68
CA PRO A 255 15.36 -12.96 1.09
C PRO A 255 16.76 -12.92 0.44
N ASP A 256 16.87 -12.25 -0.70
CA ASP A 256 18.10 -12.05 -1.46
C ASP A 256 18.94 -10.86 -0.95
N ILE A 257 18.45 -10.10 0.03
CA ILE A 257 19.19 -9.01 0.66
C ILE A 257 20.08 -9.55 1.79
N HIS A 258 21.39 -9.45 1.60
CA HIS A 258 22.35 -9.89 2.61
C HIS A 258 22.25 -9.02 3.91
N PRO A 259 22.26 -9.61 5.12
CA PRO A 259 22.10 -8.87 6.38
C PRO A 259 23.06 -7.69 6.57
N SER A 260 24.30 -7.80 6.10
CA SER A 260 25.28 -6.69 6.17
C SER A 260 24.85 -5.42 5.43
N LYS A 261 23.92 -5.50 4.47
CA LYS A 261 23.33 -4.32 3.81
C LYS A 261 22.34 -3.61 4.73
N ILE A 262 21.57 -4.40 5.49
CA ILE A 262 20.62 -3.90 6.47
C ILE A 262 21.36 -3.27 7.65
N GLU A 263 22.44 -3.90 8.13
CA GLU A 263 23.32 -3.32 9.15
C GLU A 263 23.89 -1.97 8.69
N ALA A 264 24.43 -1.89 7.47
CA ALA A 264 24.94 -0.64 6.92
C ALA A 264 23.88 0.46 6.79
N LEU A 265 22.63 0.09 6.49
CA LEU A 265 21.49 1.02 6.49
C LEU A 265 21.28 1.58 7.90
N PHE A 266 21.18 0.72 8.91
CA PHE A 266 20.98 1.16 10.30
C PHE A 266 22.14 2.00 10.84
N ASP A 267 23.38 1.62 10.54
CA ASP A 267 24.56 2.36 10.95
C ASP A 267 24.61 3.76 10.32
N ALA A 268 24.20 3.87 9.05
CA ALA A 268 24.13 5.17 8.38
C ALA A 268 22.99 6.06 8.90
N VAL A 269 21.90 5.50 9.40
CA VAL A 269 20.83 6.30 10.03
C VAL A 269 21.30 6.86 11.36
N LYS A 270 21.99 6.06 12.18
CA LYS A 270 22.48 6.45 13.52
C LYS A 270 23.58 7.51 13.51
N ASN A 271 24.44 7.51 12.48
CA ASN A 271 25.53 8.48 12.30
C ASN A 271 25.09 9.60 11.37
#